data_AF-A0A2G5VKF2-F1
#
_entry.id   AF-A0A2G5VKF2-F1
#
_cell.length_a   1.000
_cell.length_b   1.000
_cell.length_c   1.000
_cell.angle_alpha   90.00
_cell.angle_beta   90.00
_cell.angle_gamma   90.00
#
_symmetry.space_group_name_H-M   'P 1'
#
loop_
_entity.id
_entity.type
_entity.pdbx_description
1 polymer ?
#
loop_
_entity_poly.entity_id
_entity_poly.type
_entity_poly.pdbx_seq_one_letter_code
_entity_poly.pdbx_strand_id
1 'polypeptide(L)'
;MYRLCSYWKEGGRSSYWISIPPRPAPIPPLPASIPPPPAPIPPPPAPIPPPPALIPPLPALIPPLPAPIPPRPASIQPPPALIPPPPAPIPLPPALIFLFHLDQLRFDFHQLRFHLYQLRFHLHQLRFNLRQL
;
A
#
# COMPACT_ATOMS: atom_id res chain seq x y z
N MET A 1 48.92 -3.03 52.37
CA MET A 1 49.42 -3.29 51.00
C MET A 1 50.69 -4.12 51.17
N TYR A 2 50.66 -5.40 50.78
CA TYR A 2 51.77 -6.32 51.02
C TYR A 2 52.82 -6.18 49.92
N ARG A 3 54.11 -6.18 50.27
CA ARG A 3 55.22 -6.17 49.30
C ARG A 3 56.07 -7.43 49.51
N LEU A 4 56.42 -8.11 48.43
CA LEU A 4 57.28 -9.30 48.50
C LEU A 4 58.72 -8.82 48.65
N CYS A 5 59.37 -9.19 49.75
CA CYS A 5 60.82 -9.06 49.86
C CYS A 5 61.43 -10.45 49.72
N SER A 6 62.31 -10.61 48.72
CA SER A 6 63.10 -11.82 48.53
C SER A 6 64.54 -11.51 48.94
N TYR A 7 65.12 -12.36 49.78
CA TYR A 7 66.54 -12.24 50.14
C TYR A 7 67.28 -13.50 49.67
N TRP A 8 68.48 -13.31 49.12
CA TRP A 8 69.33 -14.38 48.60
C TRP A 8 70.32 -14.80 49.69
N LYS A 9 70.33 -16.07 50.08
CA LYS A 9 71.34 -16.67 50.96
C LYS A 9 71.92 -17.87 50.23
N GLU A 10 73.25 -17.98 50.17
CA GLU A 10 73.97 -19.01 49.40
C GLU A 10 73.40 -20.41 49.70
N GLY A 11 72.61 -20.93 48.76
CA GLY A 11 71.85 -22.18 48.90
C GLY A 11 70.37 -22.14 48.50
N GLY A 12 69.74 -20.97 48.34
CA GLY A 12 68.37 -20.85 47.78
C GLY A 12 67.63 -19.56 48.17
N ARG A 13 66.69 -19.09 47.32
CA ARG A 13 65.85 -17.90 47.60
C ARG A 13 64.70 -18.23 48.55
N SER A 14 64.59 -17.47 49.64
CA SER A 14 63.39 -17.43 50.48
C SER A 14 62.70 -16.07 50.34
N SER A 15 61.38 -16.09 50.15
CA SER A 15 60.55 -14.90 49.97
C SER A 15 59.44 -14.90 51.01
N TYR A 16 59.29 -13.79 51.74
CA TYR A 16 58.21 -13.58 52.68
C TYR A 16 57.51 -12.25 52.44
N TRP A 17 56.22 -12.19 52.77
CA TRP A 17 55.40 -11.00 52.59
C TRP A 17 55.49 -10.11 53.82
N ILE A 18 55.86 -8.83 53.64
CA ILE A 18 55.76 -7.81 54.67
C ILE A 18 54.54 -6.93 54.41
N SER A 19 53.75 -6.70 55.46
CA SER A 19 52.65 -5.74 55.45
C SER A 19 53.20 -4.35 55.73
N ILE A 20 53.06 -3.42 54.78
CA ILE A 20 53.44 -2.01 54.97
C ILE A 20 52.20 -1.24 55.43
N PRO A 21 52.23 -0.54 56.58
CA PRO A 21 51.12 0.30 57.01
C PRO A 21 50.98 1.51 56.08
N PRO A 22 49.75 2.01 55.87
CA PRO A 22 49.52 3.16 55.02
C PRO A 22 50.19 4.43 55.58
N ARG A 23 50.53 5.35 54.67
CA ARG A 23 51.18 6.62 55.00
C ARG A 23 50.30 7.44 55.96
N PRO A 24 50.89 8.13 56.97
CA PRO A 24 50.16 9.07 57.81
C PRO A 24 49.45 10.15 56.99
N ALA A 25 48.32 10.63 57.49
CA ALA A 25 47.54 11.68 56.84
C ALA A 25 48.31 13.02 56.80
N PRO A 26 48.06 13.89 55.80
CA PRO A 26 48.68 15.21 55.72
C PRO A 26 48.27 16.13 56.88
N ILE A 27 49.19 17.03 57.26
CA ILE A 27 48.96 18.08 58.26
C ILE A 27 48.01 19.14 57.66
N PRO A 28 47.02 19.66 58.42
CA PRO A 28 46.13 20.70 57.93
C PRO A 28 46.86 22.06 57.76
N PRO A 29 46.42 22.89 56.81
CA PRO A 29 47.02 24.21 56.56
C PRO A 29 46.71 25.23 57.67
N LEU A 30 47.56 26.25 57.75
CA LEU A 30 47.44 27.35 58.72
C LEU A 30 46.17 28.19 58.47
N PRO A 31 45.52 28.76 59.52
CA PRO A 31 44.42 29.70 59.34
C PRO A 31 44.86 30.95 58.57
N ALA A 32 44.05 31.40 57.61
CA ALA A 32 44.41 32.47 56.68
C ALA A 32 44.12 33.88 57.21
N SER A 33 45.09 34.77 56.95
CA SER A 33 45.10 36.23 56.65
C SER A 33 44.11 37.22 57.29
N ILE A 34 44.67 38.40 57.60
CA ILE A 34 44.00 39.66 58.01
C ILE A 34 42.77 39.93 57.13
N PRO A 35 41.63 40.34 57.73
CA PRO A 35 40.45 40.65 56.94
C PRO A 35 40.70 41.85 56.01
N PRO A 36 40.22 41.80 54.77
CA PRO A 36 40.36 42.91 53.83
C PRO A 36 39.60 44.14 54.33
N PRO A 37 39.96 45.35 53.85
CA PRO A 37 39.22 46.57 54.19
C PRO A 37 37.75 46.46 53.76
N PRO A 38 36.86 47.24 54.40
CA PRO A 38 35.46 47.35 53.96
C PRO A 38 35.37 47.73 52.48
N ALA A 39 34.37 47.18 51.80
CA ALA A 39 34.17 47.42 50.38
C ALA A 39 33.86 48.91 50.09
N PRO A 40 34.19 49.40 48.88
CA PRO A 40 33.78 50.72 48.41
C PRO A 40 32.26 50.89 48.43
N ILE A 41 31.79 52.12 48.62
CA ILE A 41 30.37 52.46 48.49
C ILE A 41 29.93 52.13 47.06
N PRO A 42 28.82 51.40 46.87
CA PRO A 42 28.34 51.07 45.53
C PRO A 42 27.91 52.32 44.77
N PRO A 43 28.03 52.32 43.42
CA PRO A 43 27.51 53.41 42.61
C PRO A 43 25.99 53.55 42.80
N PRO A 44 25.42 54.74 42.53
CA PRO A 44 23.96 54.90 42.54
C PRO A 44 23.32 53.93 41.54
N PRO A 45 22.06 53.50 41.79
CA PRO A 45 21.32 52.66 40.86
C PRO A 45 21.27 53.26 39.46
N ALA A 46 21.26 52.39 38.45
CA ALA A 46 21.10 52.81 37.06
C ALA A 46 19.78 53.58 36.86
N PRO A 47 19.71 54.51 35.88
CA PRO A 47 18.45 55.15 35.50
C PRO A 47 17.37 54.11 35.17
N ILE A 48 16.11 54.46 35.48
CA ILE A 48 14.96 53.61 35.16
C ILE A 48 14.86 53.45 33.63
N PRO A 49 14.81 52.22 33.08
CA PRO A 49 14.68 52.02 31.65
C PRO A 49 13.34 52.57 31.12
N PRO A 50 13.28 52.99 29.85
CA PRO A 50 12.02 53.40 29.24
C PRO A 50 11.00 52.25 29.28
N PRO A 51 9.69 52.54 29.34
CA PRO A 51 8.67 51.51 29.32
C PRO A 51 8.76 50.67 28.02
N PRO A 52 8.42 49.38 28.07
CA PRO A 52 8.36 48.54 26.87
C PRO A 52 7.41 49.12 25.82
N ALA A 53 7.72 48.92 24.54
CA ALA A 53 6.82 49.26 23.46
C ALA A 53 5.46 48.57 23.66
N LEU A 54 4.38 49.34 23.72
CA LEU A 54 3.07 48.88 24.16
C LEU A 54 2.37 47.90 23.20
N ILE A 55 2.83 47.74 21.96
CA ILE A 55 2.12 46.94 20.95
C ILE A 55 3.11 46.19 20.05
N PRO A 56 3.14 44.85 20.04
CA PRO A 56 3.89 44.09 19.04
C PRO A 56 3.24 44.23 17.65
N PRO A 57 4.00 44.10 16.55
CA PRO A 57 3.43 44.12 15.22
C PRO A 57 2.40 42.98 15.07
N LEU A 58 1.25 43.30 14.45
CA LEU A 58 0.17 42.32 14.26
C LEU A 58 0.68 41.15 13.40
N PRO A 59 0.45 39.88 13.79
CA PRO A 59 0.74 38.74 12.94
C PRO A 59 0.04 38.87 11.59
N ALA A 60 0.66 38.36 10.52
CA ALA A 60 0.02 38.31 9.21
C ALA A 60 -1.36 37.65 9.32
N LEU A 61 -2.42 38.40 9.02
CA LEU A 61 -3.80 38.01 9.28
C LEU A 61 -4.27 36.84 8.39
N ILE A 62 -3.56 36.56 7.29
CA ILE A 62 -4.02 35.62 6.27
C ILE A 62 -2.88 34.69 5.85
N PRO A 63 -2.99 33.35 6.06
CA PRO A 63 -2.04 32.39 5.53
C PRO A 63 -2.15 32.31 3.98
N PRO A 64 -1.09 31.87 3.29
CA PRO A 64 -1.14 31.68 1.84
C PRO A 64 -2.21 30.65 1.44
N LEU A 65 -2.84 30.86 0.28
CA LEU A 65 -3.87 29.96 -0.22
C LEU A 65 -3.29 28.55 -0.46
N PRO A 66 -4.00 27.46 -0.11
CA PRO A 66 -3.59 26.11 -0.45
C PRO A 66 -3.38 25.93 -1.96
N ALA A 67 -2.52 24.99 -2.34
CA ALA A 67 -2.29 24.65 -3.73
C ALA A 67 -3.59 24.19 -4.43
N PRO A 68 -3.74 24.42 -5.75
CA PRO A 68 -4.89 23.93 -6.52
C PRO A 68 -5.03 22.41 -6.42
N ILE A 69 -6.28 21.93 -6.31
CA ILE A 69 -6.58 20.50 -6.28
C ILE A 69 -6.24 19.89 -7.65
N PRO A 70 -5.46 18.78 -7.70
CA PRO A 70 -5.14 18.13 -8.97
C PRO A 70 -6.40 17.56 -9.64
N PRO A 71 -6.42 17.46 -10.98
CA PRO A 71 -7.57 16.93 -11.72
C PRO A 71 -7.82 15.45 -11.35
N ARG A 72 -9.10 15.07 -11.31
CA ARG A 72 -9.50 13.69 -11.04
C ARG A 72 -8.91 12.77 -12.13
N PRO A 73 -8.28 11.64 -11.76
CA PRO A 73 -7.91 10.62 -12.74
C PRO A 73 -9.10 10.21 -13.61
N ALA A 74 -8.89 10.12 -14.92
CA ALA A 74 -9.92 9.65 -15.85
C ALA A 74 -10.29 8.19 -15.51
N SER A 75 -11.58 7.86 -15.53
CA SER A 75 -12.03 6.47 -15.37
C SER A 75 -11.56 5.66 -16.58
N ILE A 76 -10.71 4.66 -16.35
CA ILE A 76 -10.20 3.75 -17.39
C ILE A 76 -11.22 2.65 -17.71
N GLN A 77 -12.23 2.46 -16.85
CA GLN A 77 -13.24 1.42 -17.04
C GLN A 77 -14.53 1.98 -17.64
N PRO A 78 -15.10 1.30 -18.65
CA PRO A 78 -16.45 1.61 -19.12
C PRO A 78 -17.44 1.40 -17.97
N PRO A 79 -18.51 2.20 -17.90
CA PRO A 79 -19.52 2.03 -16.88
C PRO A 79 -20.15 0.63 -16.98
N PRO A 80 -20.51 0.00 -15.85
CA PRO A 80 -21.28 -1.24 -15.87
C PRO A 80 -22.51 -1.11 -16.76
N ALA A 81 -22.86 -2.18 -17.49
CA ALA A 81 -24.09 -2.21 -18.25
C ALA A 81 -25.27 -1.94 -17.32
N LEU A 82 -26.04 -0.88 -17.60
CA LEU A 82 -27.17 -0.46 -16.76
C LEU A 82 -28.34 -1.45 -16.81
N ILE A 83 -28.38 -2.30 -17.84
CA ILE A 83 -29.46 -3.26 -18.08
C ILE A 83 -28.84 -4.63 -18.40
N PRO A 84 -29.25 -5.71 -17.70
CA PRO A 84 -28.80 -7.06 -18.04
C PRO A 84 -29.36 -7.49 -19.40
N PRO A 85 -28.69 -8.42 -20.11
CA PRO A 85 -29.24 -8.97 -21.34
C PRO A 85 -30.59 -9.64 -21.08
N PRO A 86 -31.50 -9.68 -22.07
CA PRO A 86 -32.77 -10.36 -21.91
C PRO A 86 -32.55 -11.85 -21.59
N PRO A 87 -33.47 -12.49 -20.85
CA PRO A 87 -33.44 -13.93 -20.63
C PRO A 87 -33.35 -14.71 -21.95
N ALA A 88 -32.71 -15.88 -21.91
CA ALA A 88 -32.66 -16.77 -23.07
C ALA A 88 -34.07 -17.18 -23.52
N PRO A 89 -34.29 -17.42 -24.82
CA PRO A 89 -35.57 -17.94 -25.31
C PRO A 89 -35.97 -19.24 -24.61
N ILE A 90 -37.27 -19.40 -24.37
CA ILE A 90 -37.81 -20.63 -23.80
C ILE A 90 -37.64 -21.77 -24.82
N PRO A 91 -37.09 -22.94 -24.44
CA PRO A 91 -36.98 -24.09 -25.33
C PRO A 91 -38.35 -24.50 -25.88
N LEU A 92 -38.41 -24.83 -27.17
CA LEU A 92 -39.64 -25.32 -27.78
C LEU A 92 -40.04 -26.67 -27.18
N PRO A 93 -41.33 -26.90 -26.88
CA PRO A 93 -41.78 -28.20 -26.41
C PRO A 93 -41.56 -29.26 -27.51
N PRO A 94 -41.21 -30.51 -27.15
CA PRO A 94 -40.96 -31.57 -28.12
C PRO A 94 -42.09 -31.76 -29.14
N ALA A 95 -43.35 -31.58 -28.71
CA ALA A 95 -44.53 -31.70 -29.57
C ALA A 95 -44.50 -30.75 -30.79
N LEU A 96 -44.04 -29.50 -30.62
CA LEU A 96 -43.95 -28.55 -31.73
C LEU A 96 -42.82 -28.91 -32.69
N ILE A 97 -41.72 -29.45 -32.16
CA ILE A 97 -40.60 -29.94 -32.97
C ILE A 97 -41.07 -31.13 -33.83
N PHE A 98 -41.82 -32.07 -33.24
CA PHE A 98 -42.41 -33.19 -33.97
C PHE A 98 -43.41 -32.73 -35.02
N LEU A 99 -44.29 -31.77 -34.71
CA LEU A 99 -45.25 -31.25 -35.67
C LEU A 99 -44.55 -30.61 -36.88
N PHE A 100 -43.53 -29.78 -36.63
CA PHE A 100 -42.70 -29.22 -37.70
C PHE A 100 -42.08 -30.30 -38.59
N HIS A 101 -41.56 -31.37 -37.97
CA HIS A 101 -40.96 -32.47 -38.71
C HIS A 101 -41.99 -33.26 -39.54
N LEU A 102 -43.19 -33.46 -39.00
CA LEU A 102 -44.29 -34.10 -39.73
C LEU A 102 -44.74 -33.25 -40.93
N ASP A 103 -44.84 -31.93 -40.76
CA ASP A 103 -45.17 -31.02 -41.86
C ASP A 103 -44.07 -31.01 -42.94
N GLN A 104 -42.80 -31.07 -42.54
CA GLN A 104 -41.67 -31.21 -43.46
C GLN A 104 -41.78 -32.50 -44.28
N LEU A 105 -41.99 -33.65 -43.62
CA LEU A 105 -42.16 -34.94 -44.31
C LEU A 105 -43.37 -34.95 -45.23
N ARG A 106 -44.47 -34.32 -44.80
CA ARG A 106 -45.67 -34.19 -45.63
C ARG A 106 -45.39 -33.37 -46.88
N PHE A 107 -44.66 -32.26 -46.76
CA PHE A 107 -44.24 -31.46 -47.90
C PHE A 107 -43.35 -32.26 -48.86
N ASP A 108 -42.33 -32.93 -48.33
CA ASP A 108 -41.40 -33.73 -49.13
C ASP A 108 -42.12 -34.86 -49.89
N PHE A 109 -43.09 -35.51 -49.24
CA PHE A 109 -43.92 -36.51 -49.89
C PHE A 109 -44.80 -35.92 -50.99
N HIS A 110 -45.34 -34.71 -50.81
CA HIS A 110 -46.08 -34.01 -51.87
C HIS A 110 -45.16 -33.68 -53.05
N GLN A 111 -43.93 -33.24 -52.81
CA GLN A 111 -42.93 -33.00 -53.85
C GLN A 111 -42.63 -34.28 -54.61
N LEU A 112 -42.36 -35.40 -53.91
CA LEU A 112 -42.10 -36.68 -54.56
C LEU A 112 -43.27 -37.13 -55.43
N ARG A 113 -44.50 -37.02 -54.92
CA ARG A 113 -45.71 -37.35 -55.69
C ARG A 113 -45.83 -36.51 -56.94
N PHE A 114 -45.59 -35.20 -56.83
CA PHE A 114 -45.60 -34.30 -57.98
C PHE A 114 -44.58 -34.75 -59.04
N HIS A 115 -43.34 -35.02 -58.64
CA HIS A 115 -42.30 -35.50 -59.56
C HIS A 115 -42.65 -36.85 -60.19
N LEU A 116 -43.25 -37.76 -59.43
CA LEU A 116 -43.73 -39.04 -59.96
C LEU A 116 -44.84 -38.83 -61.00
N TYR A 117 -45.76 -37.89 -60.77
CA TYR A 117 -46.77 -37.52 -61.77
C TYR A 117 -46.13 -36.93 -63.02
N GLN A 118 -45.12 -36.07 -62.88
CA GLN A 118 -44.36 -35.52 -64.01
C GLN A 118 -43.69 -36.63 -64.81
N LEU A 119 -42.98 -37.54 -64.16
CA LEU A 119 -42.33 -38.67 -64.82
C LEU A 119 -43.34 -39.57 -65.53
N ARG A 120 -44.44 -39.91 -64.87
CA ARG A 120 -45.52 -40.72 -65.45
C ARG A 120 -46.12 -40.04 -66.67
N PHE A 121 -46.34 -38.73 -66.61
CA PHE A 121 -46.84 -37.95 -67.73
C PHE A 121 -45.85 -38.00 -68.91
N HIS A 122 -44.57 -37.73 -68.68
CA HIS A 122 -43.55 -37.78 -69.73
C HIS A 122 -43.42 -39.17 -70.36
N LEU A 123 -43.44 -40.23 -69.54
CA LEU A 123 -43.41 -41.60 -70.04
C LEU A 123 -44.66 -41.93 -70.87
N HIS A 124 -45.83 -41.42 -70.47
CA HIS A 124 -47.05 -41.53 -71.27
C HIS A 124 -46.93 -40.79 -72.60
N GLN A 125 -46.36 -39.58 -72.62
CA GLN A 125 -46.09 -38.83 -73.85
C GLN A 125 -45.14 -39.59 -74.77
N LEU A 126 -44.02 -40.12 -74.25
CA LEU A 126 -43.09 -40.92 -75.03
C LEU A 126 -43.76 -42.16 -75.62
N ARG A 127 -44.55 -42.88 -74.80
CA ARG A 127 -45.30 -44.06 -75.26
C ARG A 127 -46.34 -43.71 -76.32
N PHE A 128 -46.99 -42.56 -76.20
CA PHE A 128 -47.94 -42.09 -77.20
C PHE A 128 -47.22 -41.81 -78.53
N ASN A 129 -46.14 -41.04 -78.50
CA ASN A 129 -45.36 -40.70 -79.70
C ASN A 129 -44.80 -41.96 -80.40
N LEU A 130 -44.25 -42.92 -79.65
CA LEU A 130 -43.76 -44.18 -80.21
C LEU A 130 -44.85 -45.03 -80.88
N ARG A 131 -46.13 -44.86 -80.51
CA ARG A 131 -47.25 -45.55 -81.17
C ARG A 131 -47.74 -44.84 -82.44
N GLN A 132 -47.30 -43.62 -82.70
CA GLN A 132 -47.69 -42.84 -83.89
C GLN A 132 -46.63 -42.89 -85.01
N LEU A 133 -45.48 -43.52 -84.75
CA LEU A 133 -44.44 -43.86 -85.72
C LEU A 133 -44.70 -45.26 -86.29
#